data_AF-A0A7W8BAN2-F1
#
_entry.id   AF-A0A7W8BAN2-F1
#
_cell.length_a   1.000
_cell.length_b   1.000
_cell.length_c   1.000
_cell.angle_alpha   90.00
_cell.angle_beta   90.00
_cell.angle_gamma   90.00
#
_symmetry.space_group_name_H-M   'P 1'
#
loop_
_entity.id
_entity.type
_entity.pdbx_description
1 polymer ?
#
loop_
_entity_poly.entity_id
_entity_poly.type
_entity_poly.pdbx_seq_one_letter_code
_entity_poly.pdbx_strand_id
1 'polypeptide(L)'
;MAWRTHTEGGRTADAAGARLARHATASLAGVLAEQGMSRKDLADTMGVSPGRVSQILSGDENLTMRSLAAVAEALDLRVEISFSERPAAEHREPVESARAPHHRPLTHAHR
;
A
#
# COMPACT_ATOMS: atom_id res chain seq x y z
N MET A 1 -27.40 0.47 -1.34
CA MET A 1 -26.97 -0.94 -1.26
C MET A 1 -25.77 -1.03 -0.34
N ALA A 2 -25.97 -1.52 0.89
CA ALA A 2 -24.92 -1.60 1.91
C ALA A 2 -24.22 -2.96 1.81
N TRP A 3 -23.02 -2.97 1.24
CA TRP A 3 -22.11 -4.10 1.25
C TRP A 3 -21.57 -4.24 2.68
N ARG A 4 -22.38 -4.79 3.60
CA ARG A 4 -21.94 -5.07 4.97
C ARG A 4 -20.94 -6.21 4.93
N THR A 5 -19.66 -5.90 5.07
CA THR A 5 -18.59 -6.89 5.24
C THR A 5 -18.38 -7.17 6.72
N HIS A 6 -19.03 -8.21 7.26
CA HIS A 6 -18.66 -8.70 8.59
C HIS A 6 -17.56 -9.77 8.51
N THR A 7 -16.56 -9.56 9.36
CA THR A 7 -15.61 -10.45 10.07
C THR A 7 -14.27 -10.89 9.49
N GLU A 8 -14.03 -10.97 8.18
CA GLU A 8 -12.65 -11.21 7.66
C GLU A 8 -12.37 -10.51 6.33
N GLY A 9 -13.30 -10.60 5.38
CA GLY A 9 -13.20 -9.87 4.11
C GLY A 9 -13.12 -8.36 4.28
N GLY A 10 -13.79 -7.79 5.29
CA GLY A 10 -13.75 -6.35 5.61
C GLY A 10 -12.34 -5.87 5.97
N ARG A 11 -11.66 -6.55 6.90
CA ARG A 11 -10.28 -6.23 7.29
C ARG A 11 -9.30 -6.31 6.12
N THR A 12 -9.50 -7.26 5.21
CA THR A 12 -8.66 -7.36 4.00
C THR A 12 -8.94 -6.24 2.99
N ALA A 13 -10.19 -5.81 2.87
CA ALA A 13 -10.60 -4.70 2.00
C ALA A 13 -10.08 -3.37 2.55
N ASP A 14 -10.18 -3.14 3.87
CA ASP A 14 -9.64 -1.95 4.53
C ASP A 14 -8.12 -1.86 4.33
N ALA A 15 -7.40 -2.96 4.57
CA ALA A 15 -5.95 -3.01 4.34
C ALA A 15 -5.56 -2.83 2.86
N ALA A 16 -6.38 -3.32 1.92
CA ALA A 16 -6.19 -3.09 0.49
C ALA A 16 -6.45 -1.63 0.11
N GLY A 17 -7.52 -1.03 0.65
CA GLY A 17 -7.85 0.38 0.50
C GLY A 17 -6.73 1.28 1.02
N ALA A 18 -6.21 1.00 2.22
CA ALA A 18 -5.10 1.75 2.79
C ALA A 18 -3.81 1.62 1.93
N ARG A 19 -3.55 0.46 1.31
CA ARG A 19 -2.43 0.31 0.35
C ARG A 19 -2.64 1.17 -0.90
N LEU A 20 -3.85 1.18 -1.46
CA LEU A 20 -4.19 2.01 -2.61
C LEU A 20 -4.03 3.50 -2.29
N ALA A 21 -4.53 3.94 -1.14
CA ALA A 21 -4.40 5.32 -0.69
C ALA A 21 -2.94 5.75 -0.59
N ARG A 22 -2.08 4.94 0.07
CA ARG A 22 -0.64 5.20 0.15
C ARG A 22 0.04 5.25 -1.21
N HIS A 23 -0.33 4.36 -2.13
CA HIS A 23 0.26 4.35 -3.47
C HIS A 23 -0.13 5.61 -4.27
N ALA A 24 -1.39 6.04 -4.18
CA ALA A 24 -1.87 7.25 -4.81
C ALA A 24 -1.19 8.50 -4.24
N THR A 25 -1.05 8.61 -2.92
CA THR A 25 -0.38 9.77 -2.30
C THR A 25 1.12 9.80 -2.56
N ALA A 26 1.78 8.63 -2.64
CA ALA A 26 3.18 8.55 -3.05
C ALA A 26 3.38 8.99 -4.51
N SER A 27 2.51 8.56 -5.42
CA SER A 27 2.54 9.00 -6.83
C SER A 27 2.33 10.51 -6.94
N LEU A 28 1.37 11.06 -6.21
CA LEU A 28 1.14 12.50 -6.17
C LEU A 28 2.34 13.26 -5.60
N ALA A 29 2.99 12.76 -4.54
CA ALA A 29 4.20 13.37 -4.01
C ALA A 29 5.34 13.38 -5.05
N GLY A 30 5.46 12.33 -5.87
CA GLY A 30 6.38 12.28 -7.00
C GLY A 30 6.11 13.38 -8.03
N VAL A 31 4.85 13.51 -8.46
CA VAL A 31 4.41 14.58 -9.37
C VAL A 31 4.76 15.98 -8.84
N LEU A 32 4.49 16.25 -7.56
CA LEU A 32 4.82 17.55 -6.96
C LEU A 32 6.33 17.80 -6.95
N ALA A 33 7.12 16.78 -6.64
CA ALA A 33 8.59 16.89 -6.65
C ALA A 33 9.13 17.14 -8.07
N GLU A 34 8.60 16.46 -9.08
CA GLU A 34 8.97 16.66 -10.50
C GLU A 34 8.61 18.06 -11.00
N GLN A 35 7.48 18.61 -10.54
CA GLN A 35 7.05 19.98 -10.86
C GLN A 35 7.70 21.06 -9.96
N GLY A 36 8.53 20.68 -8.99
CA GLY A 36 9.13 21.61 -8.03
C GLY A 36 8.12 22.30 -7.10
N MET A 37 6.93 21.72 -6.92
CA MET A 37 5.85 22.29 -6.13
C MET A 37 5.93 21.85 -4.67
N SER A 38 5.77 22.80 -3.75
CA SER A 38 5.59 22.50 -2.34
C SER A 38 4.12 22.17 -2.01
N ARG A 39 3.87 21.63 -0.81
CA ARG A 39 2.50 21.43 -0.30
C ARG A 39 1.72 22.74 -0.17
N LYS A 40 2.43 23.85 0.07
CA LYS A 40 1.83 25.18 0.13
C LYS A 40 1.38 25.60 -1.26
N ASP A 41 2.21 25.41 -2.28
CA ASP A 41 1.88 25.76 -3.66
C ASP A 41 0.68 24.96 -4.15
N LEU A 42 0.62 23.66 -3.80
CA LEU A 42 -0.56 22.85 -4.07
C LEU A 42 -1.81 23.39 -3.35
N ALA A 43 -1.70 23.79 -2.08
CA ALA A 43 -2.83 24.34 -1.34
C ALA A 43 -3.35 25.64 -1.98
N ASP A 44 -2.44 26.51 -2.37
CA ASP A 44 -2.73 27.78 -3.03
C ASP A 44 -3.38 27.53 -4.42
N THR A 45 -2.86 26.56 -5.18
CA THR A 45 -3.40 26.15 -6.50
C THR A 45 -4.81 25.56 -6.37
N MET A 46 -5.05 24.74 -5.36
CA MET A 46 -6.35 24.13 -5.09
C MET A 46 -7.35 25.07 -4.42
N GLY A 47 -6.91 26.24 -3.92
CA GLY A 47 -7.75 27.15 -3.13
C GLY A 47 -8.21 26.55 -1.79
N VAL A 48 -7.39 25.71 -1.15
CA VAL A 48 -7.70 25.04 0.13
C VAL A 48 -6.65 25.33 1.19
N SER A 49 -6.91 24.93 2.45
CA SER A 49 -5.93 25.11 3.52
C SER A 49 -4.74 24.14 3.39
N PRO A 50 -3.53 24.52 3.87
CA PRO A 50 -2.38 23.60 3.93
C PRO A 50 -2.65 22.33 4.77
N GLY A 51 -3.51 22.45 5.79
CA GLY A 51 -3.98 21.31 6.58
C GLY A 51 -4.79 20.32 5.74
N ARG A 52 -5.63 20.82 4.81
CA ARG A 52 -6.39 19.97 3.89
C ARG A 52 -5.46 19.21 2.95
N VAL A 53 -4.44 19.87 2.40
CA VAL A 53 -3.41 19.20 1.57
C VAL A 53 -2.64 18.15 2.37
N SER A 54 -2.27 18.47 3.61
CA SER A 54 -1.59 17.50 4.48
C SER A 54 -2.45 16.26 4.73
N GLN A 55 -3.76 16.42 4.99
CA GLN A 55 -4.68 15.29 5.12
C GLN A 55 -4.74 14.42 3.86
N ILE A 56 -4.80 15.06 2.68
CA ILE A 56 -4.81 14.34 1.39
C ILE A 56 -3.51 13.54 1.21
N LEU A 57 -2.35 14.15 1.48
CA LEU A 57 -1.04 13.52 1.27
C LEU A 57 -0.64 12.51 2.34
N SER A 58 -1.22 12.58 3.54
CA SER A 58 -0.95 11.61 4.61
C SER A 58 -1.40 10.18 4.26
N GLY A 59 -2.28 10.01 3.27
CA GLY A 59 -2.69 8.68 2.80
C GLY A 59 -3.44 7.86 3.86
N ASP A 60 -4.07 8.55 4.81
CA ASP A 60 -4.96 7.96 5.80
C ASP A 60 -6.19 7.31 5.11
N GLU A 61 -6.92 6.47 5.83
CA GLU A 61 -8.06 5.68 5.30
C GLU A 61 -9.17 6.54 4.68
N ASN A 62 -9.18 7.85 4.92
CA ASN A 62 -10.19 8.77 4.40
C ASN A 62 -9.82 9.49 3.08
N LEU A 63 -8.85 8.98 2.31
CA LEU A 63 -8.63 9.48 0.96
C LEU A 63 -9.84 9.14 0.07
N THR A 64 -10.43 10.16 -0.57
CA THR A 64 -11.62 9.98 -1.40
C THR A 64 -11.30 10.18 -2.88
N MET A 65 -12.10 9.56 -3.75
CA MET A 65 -12.07 9.80 -5.20
C MET A 65 -12.25 11.28 -5.53
N ARG A 66 -13.10 12.00 -4.78
CA ARG A 66 -13.30 13.44 -4.93
C ARG A 66 -12.00 14.21 -4.66
N SER A 67 -11.26 13.85 -3.61
CA SER A 67 -9.98 14.49 -3.30
C SER A 67 -8.95 14.25 -4.40
N LEU A 68 -8.85 13.03 -4.92
CA LEU A 68 -7.95 12.71 -6.04
C LEU A 68 -8.30 13.48 -7.30
N ALA A 69 -9.58 13.53 -7.67
CA ALA A 69 -10.04 14.30 -8.82
C ALA A 69 -9.75 15.80 -8.66
N ALA A 70 -10.02 16.37 -7.47
CA ALA A 70 -9.75 17.79 -7.23
C ALA A 70 -8.27 18.14 -7.35
N VAL A 71 -7.37 17.27 -6.89
CA VAL A 71 -5.92 17.48 -7.08
C VAL A 71 -5.55 17.36 -8.56
N ALA A 72 -6.06 16.35 -9.26
CA ALA A 72 -5.76 16.14 -10.66
C ALA A 72 -6.19 17.33 -11.53
N GLU A 73 -7.42 17.82 -11.34
CA GLU A 73 -7.93 19.04 -12.00
C GLU A 73 -7.07 20.26 -11.69
N ALA A 74 -6.65 20.44 -10.43
CA ALA A 74 -5.81 21.58 -10.03
C ALA A 74 -4.40 21.55 -10.68
N LEU A 75 -3.92 20.37 -11.08
CA LEU A 75 -2.61 20.18 -11.69
C LEU A 75 -2.69 19.93 -13.21
N ASP A 76 -3.88 20.03 -13.82
CA ASP A 76 -4.14 19.66 -15.22
C ASP A 76 -3.70 18.22 -15.56
N LEU A 77 -3.99 17.30 -14.63
CA LEU A 77 -3.69 15.87 -14.72
C LEU A 77 -4.97 15.04 -14.80
N ARG A 78 -4.82 13.78 -15.20
CA ARG A 78 -5.91 12.78 -15.20
C ARG A 78 -5.61 11.64 -14.24
N VAL A 79 -6.66 11.06 -13.65
CA VAL A 79 -6.58 9.83 -12.85
C VAL A 79 -7.10 8.66 -13.70
N GLU A 80 -6.28 7.62 -13.86
CA GLU A 80 -6.67 6.38 -14.54
C GLU A 80 -6.69 5.21 -13.55
N ILE A 81 -7.72 4.35 -13.64
CA ILE A 81 -7.85 3.14 -12.82
C ILE A 81 -7.89 1.92 -13.73
N SER A 82 -6.96 1.00 -13.54
CA SER A 82 -6.90 -0.29 -14.22
C SER A 82 -6.88 -1.44 -13.20
N PHE A 83 -7.53 -2.56 -13.55
CA PHE A 83 -7.47 -3.79 -12.77
C PHE A 83 -6.59 -4.81 -13.49
N SER A 84 -5.73 -5.49 -12.74
CA SER A 84 -4.87 -6.56 -13.25
C SER A 84 -4.93 -7.75 -12.32
N GLU A 85 -4.56 -8.93 -12.83
CA GLU A 85 -4.43 -10.12 -11.99
C GLU A 85 -3.38 -9.88 -10.90
N ARG A 86 -3.68 -10.36 -9.68
CA ARG A 86 -2.68 -10.39 -8.62
C ARG A 86 -1.68 -11.48 -8.99
N PRO A 87 -0.36 -11.20 -9.01
CA PRO A 87 0.63 -12.24 -9.16
C PRO A 87 0.34 -13.34 -8.14
N ALA A 88 0.26 -14.59 -8.58
CA ALA A 88 0.20 -15.72 -7.67
C ALA A 88 1.42 -15.57 -6.75
N ALA A 89 1.19 -15.42 -5.44
CA ALA A 89 2.28 -15.35 -4.49
C ALA A 89 3.14 -16.60 -4.74
N GLU A 90 4.35 -16.39 -5.22
CA GLU A 90 5.32 -17.45 -5.44
C GLU A 90 5.35 -18.25 -4.15
N HIS A 91 4.92 -19.52 -4.24
CA HIS A 91 5.01 -20.44 -3.14
C HIS A 91 6.48 -20.43 -2.73
N ARG A 92 6.79 -19.80 -1.60
CA ARG A 92 8.02 -20.10 -0.89
C ARG A 92 7.85 -21.53 -0.42
N GLU A 93 8.28 -22.47 -1.27
CA GLU A 93 8.54 -23.84 -0.86
C GLU A 93 9.37 -23.76 0.43
N PRO A 94 8.90 -24.37 1.54
CA PRO A 94 9.74 -24.51 2.71
C PRO A 94 10.96 -25.30 2.26
N VAL A 95 12.16 -24.77 2.52
CA VAL A 95 13.39 -25.53 2.35
C VAL A 95 13.37 -26.63 3.42
N GLU A 96 12.72 -27.75 3.10
CA GLU A 96 12.64 -28.93 3.92
C GLU A 96 14.00 -29.65 3.93
N SER A 97 14.62 -29.66 5.11
CA SER A 97 15.38 -30.80 5.62
C SER A 97 16.55 -31.31 4.76
N ALA A 98 17.66 -30.55 4.76
CA ALA A 98 18.97 -31.18 4.70
C ALA A 98 19.32 -31.75 6.08
N ARG A 99 18.68 -32.89 6.40
CA ARG A 99 19.12 -33.99 7.28
C ARG A 99 20.32 -33.69 8.19
N ALA A 100 20.04 -33.56 9.48
CA ALA A 100 21.03 -33.87 10.51
C ALA A 100 21.43 -35.36 10.38
N PRO A 101 22.72 -35.72 10.23
CA PRO A 101 23.13 -37.10 10.41
C PRO A 101 23.05 -37.46 11.90
N HIS A 102 22.18 -38.41 12.20
CA HIS A 102 22.13 -39.14 13.47
C HIS A 102 23.52 -39.72 13.78
N HIS A 103 24.21 -39.21 14.81
CA HIS A 103 25.34 -39.91 15.39
C HIS A 103 24.80 -40.99 16.34
N ARG A 104 25.03 -42.24 15.97
CA ARG A 104 24.71 -43.44 16.77
C ARG A 104 25.46 -43.41 18.11
N PRO A 105 24.83 -43.80 19.24
CA PRO A 105 25.55 -43.94 20.49
C PRO A 105 26.49 -45.15 20.41
N LEU A 106 27.75 -44.97 20.80
CA LEU A 106 28.68 -46.08 21.02
C LEU A 106 28.44 -46.64 22.43
N THR A 107 27.73 -47.76 22.51
CA THR A 107 27.83 -48.67 23.63
C THR A 107 28.44 -49.97 23.13
N HIS A 108 29.66 -50.30 23.60
CA HIS A 108 29.92 -51.57 24.27
C HIS A 108 31.31 -51.59 24.92
N ALA A 109 31.32 -52.08 26.16
CA ALA A 109 32.45 -52.35 27.01
C ALA A 109 33.13 -53.70 26.71
N HIS A 110 34.28 -53.91 27.38
CA HIS A 110 35.04 -55.15 27.61
C HIS A 110 36.08 -55.59 26.57
N ARG A 111 37.36 -55.44 26.92
CA ARG A 111 38.15 -56.51 27.52
C ARG A 111 39.31 -55.92 28.35
#